data_AF-A0A847L4Z2-F1
#
_entry.id   AF-A0A847L4Z2-F1
#
_cell.length_a   1.000
_cell.length_b   1.000
_cell.length_c   1.000
_cell.angle_alpha   90.00
_cell.angle_beta   90.00
_cell.angle_gamma   90.00
#
_symmetry.space_group_name_H-M   'P 1'
#
loop_
_entity.id
_entity.type
_entity.pdbx_description
1 polymer ?
#
loop_
_entity_poly.entity_id
_entity_poly.type
_entity_poly.pdbx_seq_one_letter_code
_entity_poly.pdbx_strand_id
1 'polypeptide(L)'
;MKKIVISLFTILAVVGCSKFEDGMIPSDSSYESSPSKYSSDGTSDPSDNGNGPGDTQIEPEQITAGEWSDLDNWTFWNNLPQKQEFAKMHEYWKYNLATRISVQLKDKASNVLVNIPIQLLDADKNILWESVSDNAGKAELWASLQSDKTIPAKGLKLKVGTEIFENIIPFSEGVNNLTLNTSQTPTPKKIDIAFMVDATGSMGDEMEYLKVELIDIINEVKGKNPSATINTGAVFYRDEGDDYVTRKFDFTTDIKQTINFIKKQRAEGGGDYPEAVHTALKVTLKDLQWSSSSTSRVVFMVLDAPPHYEPQIVSDIHKSVALASLKGIKLVPVTASGIDKNTEFLMRYMAIATNGTYVFITNHSGIGNDHIEPSIGEYEVEYLNKLLVRLINKYLE
;
A
#
# COMPACT_ATOMS: atom_id res chain seq x y z
N MET A 1 -9.42 -59.97 19.25
CA MET A 1 -8.59 -61.01 18.58
C MET A 1 -8.48 -60.60 17.11
N LYS A 2 -7.36 -60.28 16.46
CA LYS A 2 -5.93 -60.54 16.63
C LYS A 2 -5.12 -59.40 15.95
N LYS A 3 -4.05 -58.97 16.65
CA LYS A 3 -2.66 -58.66 16.21
C LYS A 3 -2.33 -57.59 15.15
N ILE A 4 -1.68 -56.55 15.69
CA ILE A 4 -0.53 -55.73 15.25
C ILE A 4 0.42 -56.39 14.23
N VAL A 5 0.89 -55.59 13.25
CA VAL A 5 2.30 -55.58 12.79
C VAL A 5 2.74 -54.12 12.54
N ILE A 6 3.74 -53.68 13.29
CA ILE A 6 4.53 -52.46 13.12
C ILE A 6 5.77 -52.86 12.30
N SER A 7 6.08 -52.13 11.23
CA SER A 7 7.39 -52.23 10.57
C SER A 7 8.13 -50.91 10.66
N LEU A 8 9.14 -50.94 11.53
CA LEU A 8 10.23 -49.99 11.72
C LEU A 8 11.20 -50.15 10.53
N PHE A 9 11.60 -49.06 9.89
CA PHE A 9 12.79 -49.04 9.03
C PHE A 9 13.79 -48.01 9.58
N THR A 10 14.93 -48.53 10.00
CA THR A 10 16.15 -47.82 10.40
C THR A 10 17.29 -48.53 9.66
N ILE A 11 18.37 -47.81 9.30
CA ILE A 11 19.68 -48.21 8.71
C ILE A 11 19.96 -47.29 7.50
N LEU A 12 21.11 -46.63 7.29
CA LEU A 12 22.38 -46.47 8.00
C LEU A 12 23.09 -45.26 7.35
N ALA A 13 23.85 -44.49 8.13
CA ALA A 13 24.85 -43.58 7.60
C ALA A 13 26.11 -44.36 7.18
N VAL A 14 26.70 -44.03 6.03
CA VAL A 14 28.07 -44.41 5.67
C VAL A 14 28.84 -43.16 5.27
N VAL A 15 29.87 -42.87 6.04
CA VAL A 15 30.93 -41.89 5.79
C VAL A 15 31.93 -42.52 4.81
N GLY A 16 32.33 -41.78 3.78
CA GLY A 16 33.39 -42.16 2.86
C GLY A 16 34.18 -40.93 2.41
N CYS A 17 35.38 -40.79 2.96
CA CYS A 17 36.37 -39.76 2.67
C CYS A 17 37.30 -40.25 1.56
N SER A 18 37.63 -39.43 0.56
CA SER A 18 38.86 -39.59 -0.23
C SER A 18 39.34 -38.24 -0.78
N LYS A 19 40.59 -37.91 -0.44
CA LYS A 19 41.37 -36.73 -0.83
C LYS A 19 42.05 -36.93 -2.20
N PHE A 20 42.17 -35.80 -2.92
CA PHE A 20 43.29 -35.27 -3.72
C PHE A 20 44.19 -36.19 -4.56
N GLU A 21 44.35 -35.82 -5.85
CA GLU A 21 45.67 -35.47 -6.42
C GLU A 21 45.57 -34.55 -7.65
N ASP A 22 46.68 -33.82 -7.85
CA ASP A 22 46.97 -32.64 -8.68
C ASP A 22 46.95 -32.84 -10.22
N GLY A 23 46.86 -31.72 -10.96
CA GLY A 23 47.18 -31.71 -12.39
C GLY A 23 46.84 -30.43 -13.21
N MET A 24 47.59 -29.35 -12.98
CA MET A 24 48.12 -28.33 -13.92
C MET A 24 47.40 -27.88 -15.23
N ILE A 25 47.29 -26.54 -15.32
CA ILE A 25 46.97 -25.54 -16.35
C ILE A 25 47.49 -25.81 -17.80
N PRO A 26 46.86 -25.23 -18.86
CA PRO A 26 47.40 -23.99 -19.43
C PRO A 26 46.35 -22.88 -19.73
N SER A 27 46.87 -21.65 -19.64
CA SER A 27 46.29 -20.33 -19.86
C SER A 27 46.20 -19.95 -21.34
N ASP A 28 45.14 -19.24 -21.74
CA ASP A 28 45.24 -17.99 -22.54
C ASP A 28 43.85 -17.41 -22.85
N SER A 29 43.62 -16.14 -22.49
CA SER A 29 43.14 -15.09 -23.41
C SER A 29 42.93 -13.78 -22.64
N SER A 30 43.73 -12.81 -23.06
CA SER A 30 43.85 -11.42 -22.64
C SER A 30 42.66 -10.56 -23.08
N TYR A 31 42.14 -9.72 -22.18
CA TYR A 31 41.47 -8.48 -22.54
C TYR A 31 42.27 -7.29 -22.02
N GLU A 32 42.69 -6.45 -22.96
CA GLU A 32 43.57 -5.30 -22.80
C GLU A 32 42.90 -4.15 -22.04
N SER A 33 43.58 -3.66 -21.00
CA SER A 33 43.34 -2.36 -20.39
C SER A 33 44.32 -1.34 -20.99
N SER A 34 43.81 -0.30 -21.65
CA SER A 34 44.62 0.83 -22.13
C SER A 34 44.81 1.89 -21.03
N PRO A 35 46.04 2.32 -20.71
CA PRO A 35 46.29 3.48 -19.85
C PRO A 35 46.69 4.71 -20.69
N SER A 36 45.94 5.80 -20.58
CA SER A 36 46.37 7.11 -21.10
C SER A 36 47.16 7.87 -20.03
N LYS A 37 48.40 8.20 -20.39
CA LYS A 37 49.28 9.13 -19.68
C LYS A 37 48.82 10.58 -19.93
N TYR A 38 48.79 11.41 -18.91
CA TYR A 38 49.20 12.82 -19.05
C TYR A 38 49.98 13.29 -17.81
N SER A 39 50.99 14.10 -18.11
CA SER A 39 52.09 14.58 -17.28
C SER A 39 51.70 15.62 -16.26
N SER A 40 52.45 15.67 -15.17
CA SER A 40 52.55 16.75 -14.17
C SER A 40 53.28 17.99 -14.71
N ASP A 41 52.83 19.17 -14.28
CA ASP A 41 53.55 20.40 -13.86
C ASP A 41 52.50 21.52 -13.86
N GLY A 42 52.40 22.49 -12.95
CA GLY A 42 53.15 22.91 -11.78
C GLY A 42 52.32 24.02 -11.11
N THR A 43 52.66 24.32 -9.86
CA THR A 43 52.02 25.21 -8.87
C THR A 43 51.68 26.65 -9.30
N SER A 44 50.50 27.15 -8.89
CA SER A 44 50.34 28.47 -8.24
C SER A 44 48.98 28.61 -7.55
N ASP A 45 49.00 28.69 -6.22
CA ASP A 45 47.92 29.23 -5.37
C ASP A 45 47.89 30.76 -5.57
N PRO A 46 46.71 31.40 -5.71
CA PRO A 46 46.13 32.00 -4.52
C PRO A 46 44.59 32.03 -4.47
N SER A 47 44.11 32.18 -3.23
CA SER A 47 42.81 32.72 -2.81
C SER A 47 41.60 31.77 -2.84
N ASP A 48 41.49 31.06 -1.71
CA ASP A 48 40.25 30.84 -0.95
C ASP A 48 39.10 31.80 -1.31
N ASN A 49 38.17 31.28 -2.11
CA ASN A 49 36.77 31.66 -2.11
C ASN A 49 35.98 30.36 -2.15
N GLY A 50 35.75 29.79 -0.96
CA GLY A 50 34.88 28.65 -0.77
C GLY A 50 33.46 28.93 -1.25
N ASN A 51 33.17 28.57 -2.50
CA ASN A 51 31.83 28.17 -2.92
C ASN A 51 31.76 26.65 -2.79
N GLY A 52 31.23 26.19 -1.66
CA GLY A 52 30.72 24.83 -1.56
C GLY A 52 29.62 24.59 -2.60
N PRO A 53 29.28 23.33 -2.92
CA PRO A 53 28.15 23.05 -3.80
C PRO A 53 26.91 23.71 -3.17
N GLY A 54 26.23 24.53 -3.96
CA GLY A 54 25.08 25.30 -3.50
C GLY A 54 24.04 24.38 -2.87
N ASP A 55 23.63 24.73 -1.66
CA ASP A 55 22.51 24.12 -0.94
C ASP A 55 21.23 24.47 -1.71
N THR A 56 20.95 23.73 -2.79
CA THR A 56 19.69 23.86 -3.53
C THR A 56 18.59 23.37 -2.62
N GLN A 57 17.87 24.32 -2.02
CA GLN A 57 16.67 24.06 -1.23
C GLN A 57 15.68 23.26 -2.10
N ILE A 58 15.30 22.06 -1.64
CA ILE A 58 14.28 21.24 -2.28
C ILE A 58 12.93 21.94 -2.11
N GLU A 59 12.22 22.14 -3.21
CA GLU A 59 10.90 22.78 -3.24
C GLU A 59 9.80 21.72 -3.52
N PRO A 60 8.54 21.95 -3.11
CA PRO A 60 7.42 21.07 -3.47
C PRO A 60 7.15 21.04 -4.99
N GLU A 61 6.24 20.14 -5.42
CA GLU A 61 5.85 20.01 -6.84
C GLU A 61 6.98 19.56 -7.76
N GLN A 62 7.78 18.61 -7.29
CA GLN A 62 8.93 18.09 -8.04
C GLN A 62 8.73 16.63 -8.42
N ILE A 63 8.21 15.81 -7.51
CA ILE A 63 7.97 14.39 -7.80
C ILE A 63 6.73 14.25 -8.70
N THR A 64 6.86 13.47 -9.78
CA THR A 64 5.74 13.16 -10.69
C THR A 64 5.15 11.80 -10.41
N ALA A 65 3.83 11.67 -10.41
CA ALA A 65 3.11 10.44 -10.12
C ALA A 65 1.89 10.24 -11.04
N GLY A 66 1.38 9.01 -11.08
CA GLY A 66 0.11 8.65 -11.70
C GLY A 66 -0.84 7.97 -10.71
N GLU A 67 -2.14 7.97 -11.02
CA GLU A 67 -3.20 7.30 -10.26
C GLU A 67 -3.85 6.20 -11.12
N TRP A 68 -4.18 5.07 -10.51
CA TRP A 68 -5.02 4.05 -11.10
C TRP A 68 -6.04 3.46 -10.11
N SER A 69 -7.32 3.55 -10.47
CA SER A 69 -8.41 2.88 -9.74
C SER A 69 -8.84 1.62 -10.47
N ASP A 70 -8.45 0.46 -9.94
CA ASP A 70 -8.90 -0.85 -10.45
C ASP A 70 -10.41 -1.06 -10.26
N LEU A 71 -11.00 -0.44 -9.24
CA LEU A 71 -12.44 -0.50 -8.99
C LEU A 71 -13.24 0.19 -10.09
N ASP A 72 -12.73 1.29 -10.65
CA ASP A 72 -13.33 2.01 -11.77
C ASP A 72 -12.99 1.35 -13.11
N ASN A 73 -11.89 0.60 -13.18
CA ASN A 73 -11.42 -0.12 -14.36
C ASN A 73 -11.57 -1.65 -14.22
N TRP A 74 -12.69 -2.11 -13.66
CA TRP A 74 -12.86 -3.51 -13.24
C TRP A 74 -12.72 -4.52 -14.38
N THR A 75 -13.16 -4.17 -15.60
CA THR A 75 -12.99 -5.02 -16.78
C THR A 75 -11.52 -5.22 -17.13
N PHE A 76 -10.71 -4.17 -17.02
CA PHE A 76 -9.26 -4.27 -17.21
C PHE A 76 -8.65 -5.21 -16.18
N TRP A 77 -8.97 -5.01 -14.89
CA TRP A 77 -8.50 -5.86 -13.80
C TRP A 77 -8.81 -7.35 -14.03
N ASN A 78 -10.06 -7.69 -14.39
CA ASN A 78 -10.47 -9.08 -14.63
C ASN A 78 -9.79 -9.72 -15.84
N ASN A 79 -9.28 -8.92 -16.79
CA ASN A 79 -8.59 -9.40 -17.97
C ASN A 79 -7.07 -9.55 -17.75
N LEU A 80 -6.49 -8.97 -16.69
CA LEU A 80 -5.05 -9.07 -16.41
C LEU A 80 -4.55 -10.52 -16.30
N PRO A 81 -5.23 -11.45 -15.60
CA PRO A 81 -4.77 -12.84 -15.49
C PRO A 81 -4.72 -13.60 -16.83
N GLN A 82 -5.36 -13.08 -17.90
CA GLN A 82 -5.27 -13.67 -19.24
C GLN A 82 -3.90 -13.42 -19.88
N LYS A 83 -3.15 -12.40 -19.41
CA LYS A 83 -1.76 -12.20 -19.78
C LYS A 83 -0.91 -13.21 -19.01
N GLN A 84 -0.13 -14.02 -19.72
CA GLN A 84 0.64 -15.12 -19.14
C GLN A 84 1.55 -14.68 -17.97
N GLU A 85 2.11 -13.47 -18.04
CA GLU A 85 2.93 -12.86 -17.00
C GLU A 85 2.19 -12.60 -15.68
N PHE A 86 0.87 -12.36 -15.70
CA PHE A 86 0.08 -12.01 -14.50
C PHE A 86 -0.86 -13.12 -14.03
N ALA A 87 -0.92 -14.24 -14.76
CA ALA A 87 -1.84 -15.35 -14.47
C ALA A 87 -1.75 -15.86 -13.02
N LYS A 88 -0.56 -15.80 -12.39
CA LYS A 88 -0.29 -16.33 -11.05
C LYS A 88 -0.19 -15.28 -9.94
N MET A 89 -0.45 -14.00 -10.23
CA MET A 89 -0.32 -12.93 -9.21
C MET A 89 -1.26 -13.13 -8.02
N HIS A 90 -2.46 -13.66 -8.29
CA HIS A 90 -3.44 -13.99 -7.25
C HIS A 90 -3.01 -15.18 -6.38
N GLU A 91 -2.29 -16.16 -6.95
CA GLU A 91 -1.76 -17.32 -6.22
C GLU A 91 -0.62 -16.92 -5.29
N TYR A 92 0.23 -15.98 -5.72
CA TYR A 92 1.37 -15.49 -4.96
C TYR A 92 0.89 -14.84 -3.65
N TRP A 93 0.11 -13.76 -3.72
CA TRP A 93 -0.37 -13.09 -2.49
C TRP A 93 -1.61 -13.73 -1.86
N LYS A 94 -2.13 -14.80 -2.45
CA LYS A 94 -3.35 -15.52 -2.02
C LYS A 94 -4.57 -14.61 -1.91
N TYR A 95 -4.69 -13.63 -2.81
CA TYR A 95 -5.84 -12.73 -2.87
C TYR A 95 -6.88 -13.25 -3.84
N ASN A 96 -8.10 -13.49 -3.36
CA ASN A 96 -9.22 -13.93 -4.17
C ASN A 96 -10.32 -12.87 -4.22
N LEU A 97 -10.20 -11.93 -5.16
CA LEU A 97 -11.19 -10.87 -5.37
C LEU A 97 -12.45 -11.33 -6.14
N ALA A 98 -12.68 -12.64 -6.27
CA ALA A 98 -13.88 -13.14 -6.92
C ALA A 98 -15.14 -12.80 -6.11
N THR A 99 -16.23 -12.53 -6.83
CA THR A 99 -17.53 -12.14 -6.27
C THR A 99 -17.46 -10.82 -5.50
N ARG A 100 -17.21 -9.75 -6.26
CA ARG A 100 -17.36 -8.36 -5.82
C ARG A 100 -18.84 -8.02 -5.64
N ILE A 101 -19.20 -7.51 -4.47
CA ILE A 101 -20.53 -6.97 -4.16
C ILE A 101 -20.39 -5.46 -3.92
N SER A 102 -20.92 -4.66 -4.84
CA SER A 102 -20.92 -3.20 -4.72
C SER A 102 -22.24 -2.70 -4.17
N VAL A 103 -22.17 -1.75 -3.23
CA VAL A 103 -23.33 -1.19 -2.54
C VAL A 103 -23.36 0.33 -2.70
N GLN A 104 -24.55 0.88 -2.95
CA GLN A 104 -24.85 2.30 -2.81
C GLN A 104 -25.93 2.46 -1.74
N LEU A 105 -25.62 3.20 -0.69
CA LEU A 105 -26.49 3.37 0.47
C LEU A 105 -27.08 4.79 0.50
N LYS A 106 -28.40 4.88 0.61
CA LYS A 106 -29.13 6.15 0.72
C LYS A 106 -30.26 6.08 1.75
N ASP A 107 -30.72 7.24 2.21
CA ASP A 107 -31.97 7.36 2.95
C ASP A 107 -33.18 7.48 2.00
N LYS A 108 -34.39 7.54 2.58
CA LYS A 108 -35.65 7.73 1.82
C LYS A 108 -35.74 9.07 1.09
N ALA A 109 -34.98 10.07 1.52
CA ALA A 109 -34.88 11.38 0.86
C ALA A 109 -33.78 11.39 -0.23
N SER A 110 -33.17 10.23 -0.53
CA SER A 110 -32.09 10.05 -1.49
C SER A 110 -30.75 10.69 -1.09
N ASN A 111 -30.57 11.09 0.17
CA ASN A 111 -29.27 11.50 0.69
C ASN A 111 -28.37 10.28 0.87
N VAL A 112 -27.08 10.43 0.58
CA VAL A 112 -26.09 9.38 0.82
C VAL A 112 -25.91 9.15 2.32
N LEU A 113 -25.70 7.88 2.70
CA LEU A 113 -25.44 7.51 4.09
C LEU A 113 -23.96 7.13 4.24
N VAL A 114 -23.25 7.91 5.05
CA VAL A 114 -21.79 7.87 5.21
C VAL A 114 -21.43 7.19 6.53
N ASN A 115 -20.31 6.47 6.56
CA ASN A 115 -19.78 5.81 7.75
C ASN A 115 -20.78 4.79 8.36
N ILE A 116 -21.56 4.11 7.51
CA ILE A 116 -22.48 3.05 7.93
C ILE A 116 -21.80 1.69 7.76
N PRO A 117 -21.68 0.87 8.83
CA PRO A 117 -21.16 -0.49 8.75
C PRO A 117 -22.08 -1.41 7.92
N ILE A 118 -21.47 -2.23 7.08
CA ILE A 118 -22.12 -3.19 6.19
C ILE A 118 -21.42 -4.54 6.34
N GLN A 119 -22.21 -5.59 6.56
CA GLN A 119 -21.70 -6.97 6.66
C GLN A 119 -22.21 -7.78 5.46
N LEU A 120 -21.29 -8.46 4.76
CA LEU A 120 -21.61 -9.48 3.78
C LEU A 120 -21.70 -10.82 4.48
N LEU A 121 -22.84 -11.50 4.34
CA LEU A 121 -23.13 -12.76 5.00
C LEU A 121 -23.32 -13.87 3.97
N ASP A 122 -22.96 -15.09 4.36
CA ASP A 122 -23.34 -16.30 3.62
C ASP A 122 -24.82 -16.71 3.87
N ALA A 123 -25.23 -17.84 3.29
CA ALA A 123 -26.58 -18.36 3.44
C ALA A 123 -26.95 -18.66 4.91
N ASP A 124 -25.98 -19.13 5.69
CA ASP A 124 -26.09 -19.52 7.11
C ASP A 124 -25.90 -18.33 8.07
N LYS A 125 -25.74 -17.11 7.52
CA LYS A 125 -25.53 -15.84 8.25
C LYS A 125 -24.16 -15.72 8.92
N ASN A 126 -23.16 -16.48 8.49
CA ASN A 126 -21.77 -16.22 8.87
C ASN A 126 -21.25 -14.99 8.13
N ILE A 127 -20.42 -14.19 8.79
CA ILE A 127 -19.80 -13.00 8.19
C ILE A 127 -18.66 -13.45 7.27
N LEU A 128 -18.72 -13.03 6.00
CA LEU A 128 -17.68 -13.24 5.00
C LEU A 128 -16.76 -12.02 4.86
N TRP A 129 -17.34 -10.82 4.94
CA TRP A 129 -16.61 -9.56 4.82
C TRP A 129 -17.36 -8.42 5.51
N GLU A 130 -16.63 -7.43 5.98
CA GLU A 130 -17.19 -6.24 6.60
C GLU A 130 -16.55 -4.99 6.01
N SER A 131 -17.37 -3.99 5.74
CA SER A 131 -16.94 -2.71 5.18
C SER A 131 -17.80 -1.57 5.75
N VAL A 132 -17.46 -0.34 5.39
CA VAL A 132 -18.16 0.86 5.82
C VAL A 132 -18.44 1.72 4.60
N SER A 133 -19.63 2.30 4.50
CA SER A 133 -19.94 3.23 3.41
C SER A 133 -19.07 4.48 3.47
N ASP A 134 -18.51 4.87 2.32
CA ASP A 134 -17.64 6.04 2.18
C ASP A 134 -18.43 7.36 2.08
N ASN A 135 -17.73 8.45 1.79
CA ASN A 135 -18.32 9.79 1.68
C ASN A 135 -19.34 9.94 0.54
N ALA A 136 -19.32 9.03 -0.44
CA ALA A 136 -20.34 8.93 -1.50
C ALA A 136 -21.45 7.91 -1.15
N GLY A 137 -21.44 7.34 0.06
CA GLY A 137 -22.35 6.29 0.48
C GLY A 137 -22.09 4.95 -0.21
N LYS A 138 -20.88 4.72 -0.74
CA LYS A 138 -20.52 3.49 -1.45
C LYS A 138 -19.68 2.56 -0.58
N ALA A 139 -19.80 1.25 -0.80
CA ALA A 139 -18.94 0.25 -0.17
C ALA A 139 -18.71 -0.93 -1.13
N GLU A 140 -17.51 -1.50 -1.09
CA GLU A 140 -17.20 -2.77 -1.75
C GLU A 140 -17.05 -3.88 -0.71
N LEU A 141 -17.65 -5.03 -0.99
CA LEU A 141 -17.56 -6.22 -0.15
C LEU A 141 -17.17 -7.44 -0.99
N TRP A 142 -16.42 -8.35 -0.39
CA TRP A 142 -15.74 -9.42 -1.11
C TRP A 142 -16.08 -10.78 -0.51
N ALA A 143 -16.83 -11.61 -1.24
CA ALA A 143 -17.26 -12.90 -0.70
C ALA A 143 -16.09 -13.87 -0.54
N SER A 144 -15.10 -13.81 -1.43
CA SER A 144 -14.04 -14.83 -1.52
C SER A 144 -12.69 -14.37 -0.97
N LEU A 145 -12.54 -13.12 -0.54
CA LEU A 145 -11.23 -12.51 -0.28
C LEU A 145 -10.41 -13.21 0.81
N GLN A 146 -11.07 -13.79 1.80
CA GLN A 146 -10.45 -14.57 2.88
C GLN A 146 -10.54 -16.09 2.64
N SER A 147 -10.85 -16.52 1.41
CA SER A 147 -11.13 -17.92 1.06
C SER A 147 -10.38 -18.34 -0.20
N ASP A 148 -9.74 -19.50 -0.14
CA ASP A 148 -9.14 -20.14 -1.31
C ASP A 148 -10.18 -20.59 -2.35
N LYS A 149 -11.46 -20.66 -1.95
CA LYS A 149 -12.58 -21.03 -2.84
C LYS A 149 -13.37 -19.80 -3.23
N THR A 150 -13.74 -19.72 -4.51
CA THR A 150 -14.72 -18.76 -4.99
C THR A 150 -16.09 -19.05 -4.39
N ILE A 151 -16.63 -18.08 -3.67
CA ILE A 151 -17.98 -18.12 -3.11
C ILE A 151 -18.93 -17.44 -4.11
N PRO A 152 -19.93 -18.12 -4.68
CA PRO A 152 -20.86 -17.51 -5.62
C PRO A 152 -21.78 -16.50 -4.91
N ALA A 153 -22.28 -15.50 -5.65
CA ALA A 153 -23.21 -14.50 -5.10
C ALA A 153 -24.57 -15.09 -4.65
N LYS A 154 -24.95 -16.26 -5.20
CA LYS A 154 -26.23 -16.90 -4.89
C LYS A 154 -26.33 -17.24 -3.40
N GLY A 155 -27.34 -16.68 -2.74
CA GLY A 155 -27.64 -16.94 -1.33
C GLY A 155 -26.91 -16.02 -0.36
N LEU A 156 -26.01 -15.16 -0.85
CA LEU A 156 -25.39 -14.11 -0.03
C LEU A 156 -26.43 -13.07 0.40
N LYS A 157 -26.15 -12.41 1.52
CA LYS A 157 -27.01 -11.38 2.12
C LYS A 157 -26.16 -10.19 2.55
N LEU A 158 -26.74 -9.00 2.50
CA LEU A 158 -26.13 -7.81 3.12
C LEU A 158 -26.88 -7.49 4.41
N LYS A 159 -26.16 -7.21 5.48
CA LYS A 159 -26.74 -6.70 6.72
C LYS A 159 -26.24 -5.30 6.99
N VAL A 160 -27.18 -4.39 7.22
CA VAL A 160 -26.92 -2.97 7.51
C VAL A 160 -27.74 -2.57 8.73
N GLY A 161 -27.07 -2.32 9.85
CA GLY A 161 -27.75 -2.16 11.14
C GLY A 161 -28.58 -3.39 11.50
N THR A 162 -29.90 -3.20 11.61
CA THR A 162 -30.87 -4.28 11.89
C THR A 162 -31.51 -4.88 10.64
N GLU A 163 -31.31 -4.27 9.48
CA GLU A 163 -31.92 -4.70 8.22
C GLU A 163 -31.05 -5.76 7.53
N ILE A 164 -31.71 -6.76 6.93
CA ILE A 164 -31.07 -7.80 6.10
C ILE A 164 -31.66 -7.70 4.69
N PHE A 165 -30.79 -7.56 3.71
CA PHE A 165 -31.11 -7.53 2.29
C PHE A 165 -30.72 -8.88 1.68
N GLU A 166 -31.73 -9.57 1.16
CA GLU A 166 -31.57 -10.85 0.44
C GLU A 166 -31.59 -10.61 -1.07
N ASN A 167 -31.23 -11.64 -1.85
CA ASN A 167 -31.19 -11.58 -3.33
C ASN A 167 -30.28 -10.47 -3.87
N ILE A 168 -29.15 -10.25 -3.19
CA ILE A 168 -28.13 -9.31 -3.66
C ILE A 168 -27.49 -9.81 -4.95
N ILE A 169 -27.04 -8.87 -5.77
CA ILE A 169 -26.42 -9.17 -7.07
C ILE A 169 -24.90 -8.93 -7.03
N PRO A 170 -24.11 -9.70 -7.80
CA PRO A 170 -22.69 -9.40 -7.99
C PRO A 170 -22.52 -8.13 -8.84
N PHE A 171 -21.37 -7.47 -8.72
CA PHE A 171 -21.06 -6.25 -9.48
C PHE A 171 -21.18 -6.42 -11.00
N SER A 172 -20.92 -7.64 -11.52
CA SER A 172 -21.10 -7.96 -12.93
C SER A 172 -22.55 -7.81 -13.42
N GLU A 173 -23.53 -7.82 -12.52
CA GLU A 173 -24.96 -7.62 -12.80
C GLU A 173 -25.44 -6.21 -12.41
N GLY A 174 -24.67 -5.47 -11.60
CA GLY A 174 -24.95 -4.09 -11.22
C GLY A 174 -24.59 -3.76 -9.77
N VAL A 175 -25.02 -2.58 -9.33
CA VAL A 175 -24.81 -2.09 -7.96
C VAL A 175 -26.07 -2.32 -7.12
N ASN A 176 -25.88 -2.82 -5.90
CA ASN A 176 -26.96 -3.00 -4.93
C ASN A 176 -27.33 -1.64 -4.33
N ASN A 177 -28.44 -1.06 -4.78
CA ASN A 177 -28.94 0.22 -4.28
C ASN A 177 -29.85 -0.02 -3.07
N LEU A 178 -29.33 0.27 -1.87
CA LEU A 178 -30.02 0.01 -0.61
C LEU A 178 -30.56 1.32 -0.04
N THR A 179 -31.83 1.30 0.37
CA THR A 179 -32.49 2.44 1.02
C THR A 179 -32.83 2.08 2.45
N LEU A 180 -32.29 2.83 3.41
CA LEU A 180 -32.57 2.64 4.84
C LEU A 180 -33.64 3.60 5.34
N ASN A 181 -34.39 3.16 6.35
CA ASN A 181 -35.30 4.03 7.08
C ASN A 181 -34.60 4.79 8.22
N THR A 182 -33.41 5.33 7.94
CA THR A 182 -32.64 6.21 8.82
C THR A 182 -32.34 7.49 8.07
N SER A 183 -32.21 8.61 8.79
CA SER A 183 -31.63 9.84 8.26
C SER A 183 -30.37 10.16 9.02
N GLN A 184 -29.33 10.60 8.31
CA GLN A 184 -28.14 11.18 8.93
C GLN A 184 -28.22 12.69 8.77
N THR A 185 -28.06 13.41 9.89
CA THR A 185 -27.87 14.86 9.82
C THR A 185 -26.50 15.14 9.19
N PRO A 186 -26.38 16.13 8.30
CA PRO A 186 -25.09 16.54 7.77
C PRO A 186 -24.11 16.85 8.92
N THR A 187 -23.03 16.08 9.01
CA THR A 187 -21.97 16.32 10.00
C THR A 187 -20.88 17.20 9.40
N PRO A 188 -20.16 18.00 10.22
CA PRO A 188 -18.97 18.70 9.76
C PRO A 188 -17.98 17.73 9.12
N LYS A 189 -17.35 18.16 8.02
CA LYS A 189 -16.36 17.37 7.29
C LYS A 189 -15.17 17.07 8.20
N LYS A 190 -14.90 15.79 8.41
CA LYS A 190 -13.80 15.33 9.26
C LYS A 190 -13.07 14.16 8.62
N ILE A 191 -11.77 14.31 8.41
CA ILE A 191 -10.92 13.28 7.80
C ILE A 191 -9.73 12.96 8.70
N ASP A 192 -9.40 11.68 8.77
CA ASP A 192 -8.14 11.20 9.33
C ASP A 192 -7.21 10.79 8.18
N ILE A 193 -6.03 11.40 8.13
CA ILE A 193 -5.01 11.18 7.12
C ILE A 193 -3.76 10.63 7.80
N ALA A 194 -3.41 9.39 7.52
CA ALA A 194 -2.16 8.79 7.98
C ALA A 194 -1.17 8.64 6.83
N PHE A 195 0.10 8.89 7.11
CA PHE A 195 1.21 8.54 6.22
C PHE A 195 1.95 7.36 6.82
N MET A 196 1.98 6.24 6.09
CA MET A 196 2.83 5.09 6.40
C MET A 196 4.00 5.13 5.43
N VAL A 197 5.21 5.36 5.92
CA VAL A 197 6.36 5.70 5.06
C VAL A 197 7.54 4.78 5.34
N ASP A 198 8.06 4.17 4.29
CA ASP A 198 9.33 3.46 4.31
C ASP A 198 10.48 4.42 4.59
N ALA A 199 11.32 4.07 5.56
CA ALA A 199 12.44 4.87 6.04
C ALA A 199 13.76 4.08 6.02
N THR A 200 13.83 3.03 5.20
CA THR A 200 15.02 2.21 4.95
C THR A 200 16.03 2.98 4.11
N GLY A 201 17.25 2.45 3.98
CA GLY A 201 18.32 3.13 3.25
C GLY A 201 18.05 3.33 1.75
N SER A 202 17.26 2.45 1.12
CA SER A 202 16.96 2.51 -0.32
C SER A 202 16.12 3.73 -0.69
N MET A 203 15.26 4.21 0.20
CA MET A 203 14.51 5.46 0.07
C MET A 203 15.38 6.72 0.17
N GLY A 204 16.70 6.60 0.34
CA GLY A 204 17.60 7.71 0.69
C GLY A 204 17.70 8.82 -0.35
N ASP A 205 17.56 8.49 -1.63
CA ASP A 205 17.55 9.43 -2.75
C ASP A 205 16.24 10.24 -2.84
N GLU A 206 15.13 9.67 -2.39
CA GLU A 206 13.79 10.25 -2.49
C GLU A 206 13.28 10.86 -1.17
N MET A 207 13.82 10.42 -0.02
CA MET A 207 13.29 10.75 1.31
C MET A 207 13.19 12.26 1.60
N GLU A 208 14.19 13.05 1.21
CA GLU A 208 14.12 14.51 1.43
C GLU A 208 13.06 15.18 0.56
N TYR A 209 12.92 14.76 -0.70
CA TYR A 209 11.84 15.22 -1.59
C TYR A 209 10.48 14.80 -1.05
N LEU A 210 10.32 13.53 -0.66
CA LEU A 210 9.08 13.01 -0.08
C LEU A 210 8.69 13.77 1.18
N LYS A 211 9.62 14.07 2.09
CA LYS A 211 9.32 14.88 3.27
C LYS A 211 8.79 16.27 2.89
N VAL A 212 9.40 16.93 1.91
CA VAL A 212 8.93 18.25 1.42
C VAL A 212 7.52 18.14 0.83
N GLU A 213 7.27 17.15 -0.03
CA GLU A 213 5.96 16.91 -0.64
C GLU A 213 4.88 16.60 0.40
N LEU A 214 5.16 15.72 1.37
CA LEU A 214 4.22 15.37 2.43
C LEU A 214 3.85 16.58 3.31
N ILE A 215 4.84 17.44 3.62
CA ILE A 215 4.61 18.67 4.37
C ILE A 215 3.75 19.65 3.58
N ASP A 216 4.02 19.80 2.29
CA ASP A 216 3.23 20.65 1.39
C ASP A 216 1.78 20.18 1.29
N ILE A 217 1.56 18.87 1.06
CA ILE A 217 0.23 18.25 1.04
C ILE A 217 -0.57 18.59 2.30
N ILE A 218 0.04 18.41 3.49
CA ILE A 218 -0.62 18.69 4.77
C ILE A 218 -1.02 20.17 4.86
N ASN A 219 -0.15 21.08 4.44
CA ASN A 219 -0.43 22.52 4.46
C ASN A 219 -1.50 22.91 3.44
N GLU A 220 -1.43 22.42 2.20
CA GLU A 220 -2.40 22.71 1.15
C GLU A 220 -3.80 22.19 1.52
N VAL A 221 -3.92 20.95 2.00
CA VAL A 221 -5.22 20.38 2.41
C VAL A 221 -5.83 21.21 3.52
N LYS A 222 -5.03 21.64 4.51
CA LYS A 222 -5.53 22.48 5.60
C LYS A 222 -5.94 23.87 5.12
N GLY A 223 -5.16 24.46 4.21
CA GLY A 223 -5.44 25.77 3.62
C GLY A 223 -6.69 25.79 2.75
N LYS A 224 -6.89 24.75 1.93
CA LYS A 224 -8.04 24.60 1.03
C LYS A 224 -9.35 24.27 1.78
N ASN A 225 -9.26 23.67 2.98
CA ASN A 225 -10.42 23.23 3.75
C ASN A 225 -10.47 23.82 5.18
N PRO A 226 -10.61 25.14 5.33
CA PRO A 226 -10.52 25.80 6.65
C PRO A 226 -11.64 25.38 7.62
N SER A 227 -12.80 24.98 7.09
CA SER A 227 -13.95 24.53 7.88
C SER A 227 -13.92 23.03 8.23
N ALA A 228 -13.02 22.26 7.62
CA ALA A 228 -12.89 20.84 7.88
C ALA A 228 -11.99 20.56 9.10
N THR A 229 -12.35 19.52 9.84
CA THR A 229 -11.45 18.95 10.85
C THR A 229 -10.52 17.94 10.16
N ILE A 230 -9.24 18.27 10.09
CA ILE A 230 -8.22 17.42 9.46
C ILE A 230 -7.32 16.91 10.58
N ASN A 231 -7.36 15.60 10.79
CA ASN A 231 -6.44 14.91 11.68
C ASN A 231 -5.32 14.31 10.85
N THR A 232 -4.07 14.54 11.26
CA THR A 232 -2.90 13.96 10.59
C THR A 232 -2.13 13.10 11.59
N GLY A 233 -1.68 11.93 11.13
CA GLY A 233 -0.81 11.02 11.87
C GLY A 233 0.23 10.41 10.92
N ALA A 234 1.25 9.77 11.48
CA ALA A 234 2.30 9.17 10.67
C ALA A 234 2.91 7.94 11.34
N VAL A 235 3.32 6.96 10.52
CA VAL A 235 4.11 5.80 10.91
C VAL A 235 5.27 5.69 9.93
N PHE A 236 6.49 5.73 10.44
CA PHE A 236 7.69 5.45 9.66
C PHE A 236 8.22 4.09 10.08
N TYR A 237 8.71 3.32 9.12
CA TYR A 237 9.22 1.97 9.40
C TYR A 237 10.55 1.71 8.70
N ARG A 238 11.31 0.76 9.25
CA ARG A 238 12.49 0.16 8.64
C ARG A 238 12.35 -1.36 8.74
N ASP A 239 13.43 -2.14 8.76
CA ASP A 239 13.33 -3.59 8.91
C ASP A 239 13.62 -4.12 10.32
N GLU A 240 13.39 -5.41 10.47
CA GLU A 240 13.79 -6.20 11.63
C GLU A 240 15.31 -6.16 11.84
N GLY A 241 15.73 -5.81 13.05
CA GLY A 241 17.16 -5.72 13.41
C GLY A 241 17.77 -4.31 13.26
N ASP A 242 17.05 -3.37 12.66
CA ASP A 242 17.42 -1.96 12.66
C ASP A 242 17.21 -1.29 14.03
N ASP A 243 17.69 -0.05 14.15
CA ASP A 243 17.47 0.84 15.31
C ASP A 243 16.00 0.89 15.78
N TYR A 244 15.07 0.73 14.84
CA TYR A 244 13.65 0.56 15.11
C TYR A 244 12.95 -0.09 13.91
N VAL A 245 11.96 -0.94 14.18
CA VAL A 245 11.06 -1.43 13.12
C VAL A 245 9.99 -0.39 12.79
N THR A 246 9.40 0.26 13.81
CA THR A 246 8.40 1.32 13.59
C THR A 246 8.55 2.49 14.56
N ARG A 247 8.24 3.69 14.07
CA ARG A 247 8.03 4.92 14.85
C ARG A 247 6.69 5.51 14.45
N LYS A 248 5.83 5.75 15.43
CA LYS A 248 4.50 6.34 15.19
C LYS A 248 4.36 7.71 15.85
N PHE A 249 3.54 8.55 15.21
CA PHE A 249 3.01 9.78 15.75
C PHE A 249 1.49 9.77 15.57
N ASP A 250 0.78 9.89 16.69
CA ASP A 250 -0.67 9.74 16.72
C ASP A 250 -1.40 10.92 16.06
N PHE A 251 -2.69 10.73 15.80
CA PHE A 251 -3.52 11.74 15.16
C PHE A 251 -3.63 13.03 15.97
N THR A 252 -3.44 14.17 15.28
CA THR A 252 -3.65 15.50 15.83
C THR A 252 -4.24 16.45 14.79
N THR A 253 -5.00 17.44 15.25
CA THR A 253 -5.45 18.58 14.43
C THR A 253 -4.38 19.66 14.28
N ASP A 254 -3.35 19.64 15.14
CA ASP A 254 -2.20 20.55 15.03
C ASP A 254 -1.17 19.96 14.07
N ILE A 255 -1.38 20.23 12.79
CA ILE A 255 -0.57 19.71 11.69
C ILE A 255 0.94 20.00 11.84
N LYS A 256 1.32 21.05 12.59
CA LYS A 256 2.73 21.38 12.84
C LYS A 256 3.44 20.28 13.62
N GLN A 257 2.74 19.57 14.50
CA GLN A 257 3.35 18.48 15.27
C GLN A 257 3.66 17.28 14.37
N THR A 258 2.74 16.91 13.48
CA THR A 258 2.96 15.87 12.46
C THR A 258 4.09 16.25 11.51
N ILE A 259 4.11 17.50 11.03
CA ILE A 259 5.21 18.03 10.20
C ILE A 259 6.56 17.92 10.93
N ASN A 260 6.61 18.32 12.21
CA ASN A 260 7.84 18.23 13.01
C ASN A 260 8.27 16.79 13.27
N PHE A 261 7.33 15.85 13.32
CA PHE A 261 7.65 14.43 13.39
C PHE A 261 8.26 13.92 12.08
N ILE A 262 7.64 14.24 10.93
CA ILE A 262 8.13 13.87 9.59
C ILE A 262 9.54 14.41 9.34
N LYS A 263 9.80 15.70 9.65
CA LYS A 263 11.11 16.34 9.47
C LYS A 263 12.26 15.65 10.19
N LYS A 264 11.99 14.93 11.28
CA LYS A 264 13.01 14.25 12.08
C LYS A 264 13.41 12.88 11.52
N GLN A 265 12.66 12.35 10.56
CA GLN A 265 12.93 11.02 10.01
C GLN A 265 14.02 11.08 8.94
N ARG A 266 14.75 9.97 8.84
CA ARG A 266 15.86 9.77 7.89
C ARG A 266 15.83 8.34 7.40
N ALA A 267 16.08 8.20 6.09
CA ALA A 267 16.35 6.93 5.44
C ALA A 267 17.66 6.33 5.98
N GLU A 268 17.61 5.13 6.52
CA GLU A 268 18.77 4.40 7.04
C GLU A 268 18.36 2.95 7.36
N GLY A 269 19.33 2.09 7.63
CA GLY A 269 19.04 0.69 7.94
C GLY A 269 18.60 -0.07 6.70
N GLY A 270 17.85 -1.14 6.95
CA GLY A 270 17.58 -2.20 5.98
C GLY A 270 18.81 -3.09 5.78
N GLY A 271 18.82 -3.82 4.67
CA GLY A 271 19.98 -4.61 4.24
C GLY A 271 19.60 -5.80 3.38
N ASP A 272 18.49 -6.45 3.73
CA ASP A 272 17.75 -7.34 2.84
C ASP A 272 16.59 -6.61 2.17
N TYR A 273 16.27 -7.07 0.97
CA TYR A 273 15.02 -6.78 0.27
C TYR A 273 14.31 -8.13 0.28
N PRO A 274 13.31 -8.35 1.17
CA PRO A 274 12.15 -7.47 1.50
C PRO A 274 12.24 -6.69 2.83
N GLU A 275 11.18 -5.90 3.16
CA GLU A 275 11.10 -4.97 4.33
C GLU A 275 9.89 -5.23 5.27
N ALA A 276 9.82 -4.58 6.44
CA ALA A 276 8.78 -4.79 7.47
C ALA A 276 7.40 -4.12 7.23
N VAL A 277 6.94 -4.06 5.97
CA VAL A 277 5.65 -3.41 5.58
C VAL A 277 4.46 -3.93 6.40
N HIS A 278 4.41 -5.23 6.67
CA HIS A 278 3.32 -5.87 7.43
C HIS A 278 3.23 -5.37 8.88
N THR A 279 4.37 -5.12 9.54
CA THR A 279 4.44 -4.59 10.90
C THR A 279 3.96 -3.15 10.93
N ALA A 280 4.43 -2.33 9.98
CA ALA A 280 4.01 -0.94 9.84
C ALA A 280 2.51 -0.80 9.54
N LEU A 281 1.96 -1.65 8.67
CA LEU A 281 0.53 -1.69 8.36
C LEU A 281 -0.30 -2.03 9.61
N LYS A 282 0.14 -3.03 10.39
CA LYS A 282 -0.51 -3.40 11.65
C LYS A 282 -0.51 -2.25 12.65
N VAL A 283 0.63 -1.57 12.87
CA VAL A 283 0.76 -0.41 13.76
C VAL A 283 -0.14 0.72 13.30
N THR A 284 -0.13 1.03 12.00
CA THR A 284 -0.98 2.09 11.41
C THR A 284 -2.46 1.84 11.66
N LEU A 285 -2.92 0.60 11.51
CA LEU A 285 -4.34 0.27 11.62
C LEU A 285 -4.82 0.00 13.04
N LYS A 286 -3.96 -0.52 13.93
CA LYS A 286 -4.34 -0.89 15.30
C LYS A 286 -3.97 0.15 16.34
N ASP A 287 -2.84 0.83 16.16
CA ASP A 287 -2.21 1.57 17.24
C ASP A 287 -2.36 3.10 17.10
N LEU A 288 -2.61 3.60 15.89
CA LEU A 288 -3.08 4.99 15.70
C LEU A 288 -4.55 5.11 16.16
N GLN A 289 -4.88 6.22 16.81
CA GLN A 289 -6.21 6.46 17.38
C GLN A 289 -7.17 7.05 16.34
N TRP A 290 -7.55 6.21 15.38
CA TRP A 290 -8.55 6.55 14.36
C TRP A 290 -9.85 7.03 15.02
N SER A 291 -10.35 8.17 14.57
CA SER A 291 -11.56 8.79 15.09
C SER A 291 -12.80 8.11 14.52
N SER A 292 -13.70 7.66 15.39
CA SER A 292 -14.98 7.06 15.01
C SER A 292 -15.96 8.06 14.37
N SER A 293 -15.75 9.36 14.60
CA SER A 293 -16.57 10.45 14.04
C SER A 293 -16.02 11.03 12.74
N SER A 294 -14.90 10.51 12.22
CA SER A 294 -14.38 10.93 10.92
C SER A 294 -15.25 10.34 9.81
N THR A 295 -15.67 11.20 8.87
CA THR A 295 -16.47 10.81 7.71
C THR A 295 -15.63 10.08 6.66
N SER A 296 -14.31 10.23 6.73
CA SER A 296 -13.36 9.49 5.90
C SER A 296 -12.06 9.22 6.65
N ARG A 297 -11.40 8.12 6.28
CA ARG A 297 -10.13 7.64 6.84
C ARG A 297 -9.27 7.13 5.70
N VAL A 298 -8.04 7.64 5.59
CA VAL A 298 -7.12 7.24 4.51
C VAL A 298 -5.71 7.06 5.03
N VAL A 299 -5.02 6.03 4.53
CA VAL A 299 -3.59 5.82 4.71
C VAL A 299 -2.92 5.95 3.35
N PHE A 300 -1.94 6.84 3.24
CA PHE A 300 -1.00 6.85 2.12
C PHE A 300 0.20 5.98 2.50
N MET A 301 0.41 4.87 1.79
CA MET A 301 1.49 3.93 2.04
C MET A 301 2.63 4.20 1.06
N VAL A 302 3.69 4.87 1.49
CA VAL A 302 4.84 5.24 0.66
C VAL A 302 5.94 4.20 0.84
N LEU A 303 6.33 3.49 -0.22
CA LEU A 303 7.28 2.37 -0.16
C LEU A 303 7.96 2.07 -1.50
N ASP A 304 9.17 1.52 -1.43
CA ASP A 304 10.02 1.08 -2.54
C ASP A 304 10.32 -0.44 -2.52
N ALA A 305 9.87 -1.17 -1.48
CA ALA A 305 10.14 -2.60 -1.30
C ALA A 305 8.92 -3.45 -0.88
N PRO A 306 8.89 -4.76 -1.21
CA PRO A 306 7.85 -5.69 -0.78
C PRO A 306 7.92 -5.95 0.72
N PRO A 307 6.81 -6.43 1.33
CA PRO A 307 6.92 -7.18 2.57
C PRO A 307 7.64 -8.51 2.35
N HIS A 308 8.24 -9.00 3.42
CA HIS A 308 8.60 -10.40 3.59
C HIS A 308 7.42 -11.36 3.25
N TYR A 309 7.72 -12.55 2.68
CA TYR A 309 6.72 -13.42 2.02
C TYR A 309 6.36 -14.70 2.81
N GLU A 310 6.80 -14.81 4.05
CA GLU A 310 6.49 -15.95 4.91
C GLU A 310 4.97 -16.13 5.06
N PRO A 311 4.46 -17.37 5.13
CA PRO A 311 3.01 -17.61 5.24
C PRO A 311 2.31 -16.85 6.38
N GLN A 312 3.03 -16.65 7.49
CA GLN A 312 2.51 -15.89 8.63
C GLN A 312 2.37 -14.39 8.28
N ILE A 313 3.32 -13.83 7.55
CA ILE A 313 3.32 -12.42 7.14
C ILE A 313 2.21 -12.15 6.13
N VAL A 314 2.05 -13.03 5.13
CA VAL A 314 0.91 -12.97 4.19
C VAL A 314 -0.42 -13.03 4.95
N SER A 315 -0.55 -13.91 5.94
CA SER A 315 -1.75 -13.98 6.80
C SER A 315 -2.00 -12.69 7.58
N ASP A 316 -0.95 -12.07 8.10
CA ASP A 316 -1.08 -10.84 8.89
C ASP A 316 -1.40 -9.62 8.02
N ILE A 317 -0.93 -9.59 6.77
CA ILE A 317 -1.36 -8.63 5.75
C ILE A 317 -2.86 -8.78 5.46
N HIS A 318 -3.34 -10.00 5.22
CA HIS A 318 -4.78 -10.24 4.96
C HIS A 318 -5.66 -9.78 6.13
N LYS A 319 -5.26 -10.07 7.37
CA LYS A 319 -5.95 -9.59 8.58
C LYS A 319 -5.96 -8.07 8.67
N SER A 320 -4.86 -7.44 8.27
CA SER A 320 -4.71 -5.99 8.28
C SER A 320 -5.61 -5.33 7.23
N VAL A 321 -5.67 -5.87 6.02
CA VAL A 321 -6.58 -5.38 4.97
C VAL A 321 -8.06 -5.56 5.36
N ALA A 322 -8.43 -6.70 5.94
CA ALA A 322 -9.78 -6.90 6.46
C ALA A 322 -10.11 -5.91 7.59
N LEU A 323 -9.16 -5.62 8.49
CA LEU A 323 -9.32 -4.62 9.54
C LEU A 323 -9.47 -3.20 8.96
N ALA A 324 -8.72 -2.86 7.91
CA ALA A 324 -8.84 -1.57 7.22
C ALA A 324 -10.25 -1.42 6.63
N SER A 325 -10.74 -2.42 5.90
CA SER A 325 -12.10 -2.45 5.33
C SER A 325 -13.17 -2.32 6.42
N LEU A 326 -13.06 -3.12 7.49
CA LEU A 326 -13.95 -3.06 8.66
C LEU A 326 -14.02 -1.67 9.30
N LYS A 327 -12.90 -0.93 9.35
CA LYS A 327 -12.81 0.43 9.91
C LYS A 327 -13.16 1.52 8.90
N GLY A 328 -13.43 1.18 7.64
CA GLY A 328 -13.61 2.14 6.55
C GLY A 328 -12.35 2.95 6.25
N ILE A 329 -11.16 2.38 6.50
CA ILE A 329 -9.87 2.99 6.20
C ILE A 329 -9.47 2.61 4.78
N LYS A 330 -9.34 3.61 3.91
CA LYS A 330 -8.85 3.43 2.54
C LYS A 330 -7.33 3.29 2.57
N LEU A 331 -6.81 2.24 1.97
CA LEU A 331 -5.38 2.09 1.71
C LEU A 331 -5.09 2.66 0.32
N VAL A 332 -4.19 3.65 0.27
CA VAL A 332 -3.72 4.26 -0.97
C VAL A 332 -2.20 4.07 -1.03
N PRO A 333 -1.72 2.99 -1.64
CA PRO A 333 -0.30 2.82 -1.88
C PRO A 333 0.23 3.89 -2.81
N VAL A 334 1.44 4.36 -2.53
CA VAL A 334 2.25 5.32 -3.27
C VAL A 334 3.60 4.63 -3.47
N THR A 335 3.73 3.89 -4.56
CA THR A 335 4.96 3.12 -4.82
C THR A 335 6.02 3.99 -5.45
N ALA A 336 7.25 3.82 -4.99
CA ALA A 336 8.42 4.52 -5.49
C ALA A 336 9.25 3.60 -6.40
N SER A 337 10.53 3.93 -6.60
CA SER A 337 11.46 3.08 -7.33
C SER A 337 11.66 1.74 -6.60
N GLY A 338 12.39 0.78 -7.17
CA GLY A 338 12.75 -0.47 -6.47
C GLY A 338 11.69 -1.59 -6.40
N ILE A 339 10.39 -1.28 -6.46
CA ILE A 339 9.35 -2.32 -6.37
C ILE A 339 9.34 -3.26 -7.58
N ASP A 340 8.90 -4.51 -7.36
CA ASP A 340 8.65 -5.48 -8.43
C ASP A 340 7.16 -5.61 -8.79
N LYS A 341 6.85 -6.46 -9.77
CA LYS A 341 5.46 -6.73 -10.19
C LYS A 341 4.64 -7.45 -9.13
N ASN A 342 5.24 -8.26 -8.26
CA ASN A 342 4.52 -8.87 -7.18
C ASN A 342 4.07 -7.79 -6.19
N THR A 343 4.95 -6.86 -5.81
CA THR A 343 4.64 -5.72 -4.95
C THR A 343 3.57 -4.83 -5.56
N GLU A 344 3.68 -4.48 -6.85
CA GLU A 344 2.64 -3.70 -7.55
C GLU A 344 1.25 -4.33 -7.37
N PHE A 345 1.14 -5.64 -7.62
CA PHE A 345 -0.14 -6.35 -7.47
C PHE A 345 -0.60 -6.40 -6.01
N LEU A 346 0.29 -6.62 -5.03
CA LEU A 346 -0.08 -6.55 -3.61
C LEU A 346 -0.69 -5.20 -3.24
N MET A 347 -0.04 -4.11 -3.66
CA MET A 347 -0.52 -2.76 -3.41
C MET A 347 -1.91 -2.55 -4.03
N ARG A 348 -2.11 -2.98 -5.27
CA ARG A 348 -3.41 -2.90 -5.94
C ARG A 348 -4.48 -3.75 -5.25
N TYR A 349 -4.15 -4.96 -4.79
CA TYR A 349 -5.05 -5.79 -3.99
C TYR A 349 -5.50 -5.07 -2.70
N MET A 350 -4.58 -4.44 -1.98
CA MET A 350 -4.88 -3.66 -0.76
C MET A 350 -5.80 -2.47 -1.06
N ALA A 351 -5.54 -1.73 -2.14
CA ALA A 351 -6.36 -0.61 -2.57
C ALA A 351 -7.79 -1.06 -2.94
N ILE A 352 -7.91 -2.09 -3.78
CA ILE A 352 -9.20 -2.67 -4.20
C ILE A 352 -10.03 -3.10 -2.99
N ALA A 353 -9.42 -3.85 -2.05
CA ALA A 353 -10.12 -4.41 -0.89
C ALA A 353 -10.67 -3.35 0.09
N THR A 354 -10.18 -2.11 0.00
CA THR A 354 -10.46 -1.04 0.97
C THR A 354 -11.09 0.20 0.35
N ASN A 355 -11.65 0.10 -0.86
CA ASN A 355 -12.23 1.23 -1.60
C ASN A 355 -11.21 2.37 -1.83
N GLY A 356 -9.93 2.03 -1.96
CA GLY A 356 -8.82 2.94 -2.23
C GLY A 356 -8.48 3.04 -3.72
N THR A 357 -7.30 3.58 -4.00
CA THR A 357 -6.73 3.73 -5.35
C THR A 357 -5.23 3.43 -5.28
N TYR A 358 -4.60 3.17 -6.43
CA TYR A 358 -3.16 2.92 -6.52
C TYR A 358 -2.46 4.16 -7.07
N VAL A 359 -1.42 4.62 -6.37
CA VAL A 359 -0.56 5.71 -6.81
C VAL A 359 0.86 5.17 -7.00
N PHE A 360 1.54 5.65 -8.02
CA PHE A 360 2.91 5.26 -8.34
C PHE A 360 3.69 6.48 -8.81
N ILE A 361 4.91 6.63 -8.33
CA ILE A 361 5.84 7.65 -8.79
C ILE A 361 6.36 7.26 -10.18
N THR A 362 6.61 8.27 -11.01
CA THR A 362 7.03 8.10 -12.40
C THR A 362 8.37 8.78 -12.66
N ASN A 363 9.09 8.29 -13.67
CA ASN A 363 10.40 8.81 -14.08
C ASN A 363 10.35 10.22 -14.73
N HIS A 364 9.18 10.83 -14.93
CA HIS A 364 9.06 12.11 -15.66
C HIS A 364 9.76 13.28 -14.96
N SER A 365 9.84 13.26 -13.63
CA SER A 365 10.57 14.25 -12.83
C SER A 365 12.09 14.09 -12.91
N GLY A 366 12.58 12.89 -13.24
CA GLY A 366 13.99 12.53 -13.13
C GLY A 366 14.51 12.44 -11.68
N ILE A 367 13.62 12.37 -10.68
CA ILE A 367 13.94 12.24 -9.26
C ILE A 367 13.75 10.78 -8.84
N GLY A 368 14.69 10.28 -8.04
CA GLY A 368 14.74 8.88 -7.62
C GLY A 368 15.38 7.96 -8.64
N ASN A 369 15.49 6.68 -8.31
CA ASN A 369 15.93 5.65 -9.24
C ASN A 369 14.84 5.33 -10.29
N ASP A 370 15.16 4.44 -11.23
CA ASP A 370 14.19 4.01 -12.25
C ASP A 370 12.98 3.31 -11.61
N HIS A 371 11.79 3.81 -11.96
CA HIS A 371 10.51 3.26 -11.59
C HIS A 371 10.03 2.24 -12.64
N ILE A 372 9.40 1.15 -12.19
CA ILE A 372 8.79 0.20 -13.11
C ILE A 372 7.60 0.83 -13.86
N GLU A 373 7.41 0.47 -15.12
CA GLU A 373 6.16 0.82 -15.82
C GLU A 373 5.00 0.04 -15.18
N PRO A 374 3.91 0.68 -14.71
CA PRO A 374 2.81 -0.01 -14.03
C PRO A 374 1.98 -0.88 -14.97
N SER A 375 1.45 -2.02 -14.48
CA SER A 375 0.62 -2.94 -15.28
C SER A 375 -0.84 -2.46 -15.37
N ILE A 376 -1.05 -1.24 -15.88
CA ILE A 376 -2.34 -0.53 -15.92
C ILE A 376 -2.69 -0.07 -17.35
N GLY A 377 -3.80 0.65 -17.50
CA GLY A 377 -4.16 1.33 -18.74
C GLY A 377 -3.47 2.70 -18.89
N GLU A 378 -4.02 3.54 -19.76
CA GLU A 378 -3.56 4.93 -19.88
C GLU A 378 -3.82 5.70 -18.58
N TYR A 379 -2.91 6.61 -18.24
CA TYR A 379 -2.98 7.44 -17.04
C TYR A 379 -2.44 8.84 -17.31
N GLU A 380 -2.83 9.79 -16.45
CA GLU A 380 -2.33 11.17 -16.47
C GLU A 380 -1.15 11.31 -15.50
N VAL A 381 -0.12 12.04 -15.93
CA VAL A 381 1.02 12.39 -15.09
C VAL A 381 0.72 13.71 -14.37
N GLU A 382 0.77 13.68 -13.04
CA GLU A 382 0.59 14.85 -12.17
C GLU A 382 1.81 15.01 -11.25
N TYR A 383 1.94 16.16 -10.59
CA TYR A 383 2.82 16.24 -9.43
C TYR A 383 2.22 15.47 -8.26
N LEU A 384 3.05 14.71 -7.53
CA LEU A 384 2.63 13.84 -6.44
C LEU A 384 1.82 14.61 -5.39
N ASN A 385 2.27 15.79 -4.98
CA ASN A 385 1.52 16.60 -4.02
C ASN A 385 0.14 17.01 -4.55
N LYS A 386 0.03 17.46 -5.81
CA LYS A 386 -1.24 17.83 -6.41
C LYS A 386 -2.19 16.64 -6.50
N LEU A 387 -1.68 15.48 -6.89
CA LEU A 387 -2.41 14.23 -6.96
C LEU A 387 -2.95 13.85 -5.56
N LEU A 388 -2.10 13.82 -4.53
CA LEU A 388 -2.53 13.44 -3.18
C LEU A 388 -3.49 14.47 -2.57
N VAL A 389 -3.29 15.78 -2.80
CA VAL A 389 -4.23 16.82 -2.39
C VAL A 389 -5.59 16.63 -3.08
N ARG A 390 -5.61 16.32 -4.38
CA ARG A 390 -6.83 16.01 -5.14
C ARG A 390 -7.57 14.80 -4.55
N LEU A 391 -6.85 13.72 -4.23
CA LEU A 391 -7.42 12.53 -3.59
C LEU A 391 -7.99 12.82 -2.19
N ILE A 392 -7.25 13.55 -1.37
CA ILE A 392 -7.70 13.90 -0.02
C ILE A 392 -8.98 14.74 -0.09
N ASN A 393 -9.06 15.71 -1.01
CA ASN A 393 -10.26 16.51 -1.21
C ASN A 393 -11.44 15.65 -1.69
N LYS A 394 -11.22 14.74 -2.66
CA LYS A 394 -12.24 13.77 -3.11
C LYS A 394 -12.80 12.94 -1.94
N TYR A 395 -11.96 12.55 -0.99
CA TYR A 395 -12.38 11.77 0.18
C TYR A 395 -13.01 12.60 1.30
N LEU A 396 -12.80 13.92 1.29
CA LEU A 396 -13.38 14.87 2.23
C LEU A 396 -14.75 15.39 1.77
N GLU A 397 -15.07 15.25 0.48
CA GLU A 397 -16.27 15.81 -0.17
C GLU A 397 -17.60 15.38 0.44
#